data_AF-A0A5K7TPD2-F1
#
_entry.id   AF-A0A5K7TPD2-F1
#
_cell.length_a   1.000
_cell.length_b   1.000
_cell.length_c   1.000
_cell.angle_alpha   90.00
_cell.angle_beta   90.00
_cell.angle_gamma   90.00
#
_symmetry.space_group_name_H-M   'P 1'
#
loop_
_entity.id
_entity.type
_entity.pdbx_description
1 polymer ?
#
loop_
_entity_poly.entity_id
_entity_poly.type
_entity_poly.pdbx_seq_one_letter_code
_entity_poly.pdbx_strand_id
1 'polypeptide(L)'
;MNEAGVYLLPEGIRQADSAWPVIAWTAQGQVCRTQLAETGALLAGAPVIVVLPMELLSSCQVPAIPGRKVSREAMGYALEEQLATPLDTLHLAYSSADVQGRRQALAIEQDRWQCLLKLLLEQGLDPVAVQADADRLFAAPAALWLEGRWLLGGADLPLMAATDAMANALSQRLAPMSWQADVPNQLSNQRIDSAIARLIDGRPGAIDLRQGASRRRRRSLPWQRALAGVAMIGLLAGVVDQLRAAWVQQRANQLRADNQLQFQRWAPGHAGGSDLSRLVEALRQQPPPATAIQRLLVLAGQVVETGNLTFERAELMPDQGWRVEVTGVRFDDLERLRERMPDLVVGHARQDEQGVQATLTWAGGA
;
A
#
# COMPACT_ATOMS: atom_id res chain seq x y z
N MET A 1 16.04 15.32 26.47
CA MET A 1 14.70 15.41 27.09
C MET A 1 14.04 16.65 26.51
N ASN A 2 12.98 16.50 25.72
CA ASN A 2 12.50 17.53 24.78
C ASN A 2 11.01 17.83 25.01
N GLU A 3 10.56 17.85 26.26
CA GLU A 3 9.16 18.07 26.60
C GLU A 3 8.97 19.50 27.09
N ALA A 4 7.98 20.19 26.54
CA ALA A 4 7.56 21.49 27.00
C ALA A 4 6.33 21.32 27.89
N GLY A 5 6.14 22.18 28.88
CA GLY A 5 5.05 22.01 29.81
C GLY A 5 4.75 23.24 30.65
N VAL A 6 3.63 23.15 31.35
CA VAL A 6 3.12 24.17 32.26
C VAL A 6 2.71 23.50 33.55
N TYR A 7 3.17 24.04 34.67
CA TYR A 7 2.73 23.67 35.99
C TYR A 7 1.85 24.78 36.56
N LEU A 8 0.59 24.44 36.88
CA LEU A 8 -0.34 25.36 37.51
C LEU A 8 -0.05 25.42 39.00
N LEU A 9 0.18 26.63 39.52
CA LEU A 9 0.52 26.79 40.93
C LEU A 9 -0.73 26.78 41.83
N PRO A 10 -0.60 26.35 43.11
CA PRO A 10 -1.72 26.31 44.07
C PRO A 10 -2.51 27.60 44.22
N GLU A 11 -1.83 28.75 44.11
CA GLU A 11 -2.43 30.02 44.49
C GLU A 11 -3.60 30.39 43.56
N GLY A 12 -3.55 29.93 42.31
CA GLY A 12 -4.61 30.19 41.32
C GLY A 12 -5.84 29.30 41.46
N ILE A 13 -5.83 28.28 42.33
CA ILE A 13 -6.95 27.36 42.51
C ILE A 13 -8.26 28.08 42.86
N ARG A 14 -8.18 29.20 43.61
CA ARG A 14 -9.35 29.93 44.09
C ARG A 14 -10.05 30.77 43.01
N GLN A 15 -9.30 31.24 42.01
CA GLN A 15 -9.80 32.21 41.03
C GLN A 15 -9.79 31.70 39.58
N ALA A 16 -9.16 30.55 39.31
CA ALA A 16 -9.27 29.76 38.07
C ALA A 16 -9.48 30.57 36.77
N ASP A 17 -8.65 31.59 36.56
CA ASP A 17 -8.76 32.56 35.47
C ASP A 17 -7.46 32.63 34.64
N SER A 18 -7.40 33.55 33.68
CA SER A 18 -6.22 33.73 32.84
C SER A 18 -5.01 34.28 33.60
N ALA A 19 -5.20 34.85 34.79
CA ALA A 19 -4.15 35.35 35.66
C ALA A 19 -3.55 34.26 36.58
N TRP A 20 -4.00 33.00 36.44
CA TRP A 20 -3.47 31.87 37.19
C TRP A 20 -1.94 31.85 37.10
N PRO A 21 -1.22 31.90 38.24
CA PRO A 21 0.24 31.84 38.25
C PRO A 21 0.73 30.46 37.83
N VAL A 22 1.72 30.42 36.94
CA VAL A 22 2.24 29.16 36.38
C VAL A 22 3.75 29.19 36.25
N ILE A 23 4.33 27.99 36.24
CA ILE A 23 5.73 27.77 35.85
C ILE A 23 5.71 27.06 34.50
N ALA A 24 6.22 27.72 33.47
CA ALA A 24 6.33 27.17 32.13
C ALA A 24 7.78 26.79 31.83
N TRP A 25 7.96 25.64 31.16
CA TRP A 25 9.26 25.22 30.66
C TRP A 25 9.20 24.84 29.19
N THR A 26 10.25 25.18 28.46
CA THR A 26 10.39 24.85 27.05
C THR A 26 11.23 23.58 26.87
N ALA A 27 11.15 22.97 25.69
CA ALA A 27 12.01 21.84 25.33
C ALA A 27 13.51 22.20 25.32
N GLN A 28 13.85 23.49 25.31
CA GLN A 28 15.22 24.00 25.38
C GLN A 28 15.74 24.10 26.83
N GLY A 29 14.92 23.73 27.82
CA GLY A 29 15.27 23.77 29.24
C GLY A 29 15.11 25.14 29.88
N GLN A 30 14.55 26.13 29.18
CA GLN A 30 14.24 27.42 29.77
C GLN A 30 13.02 27.28 30.68
N VAL A 31 13.15 27.70 31.93
CA VAL A 31 12.08 27.72 32.94
C VAL A 31 11.76 29.16 33.29
N CYS A 32 10.47 29.51 33.29
CA CYS A 32 10.01 30.85 33.64
C CYS A 32 8.72 30.80 34.46
N ARG A 33 8.59 31.72 35.41
CA ARG A 33 7.35 31.96 36.15
C ARG A 33 6.58 33.07 35.43
N THR A 34 5.31 32.83 35.16
CA THR A 34 4.46 33.70 34.35
C THR A 34 2.99 33.48 34.74
N GLN A 35 2.05 34.06 34.00
CA GLN A 35 0.62 33.82 34.12
C GLN A 35 0.13 32.94 32.97
N LEU A 36 -0.99 32.25 33.18
CA LEU A 36 -1.55 31.35 32.18
C LEU A 36 -1.79 32.04 30.82
N ALA A 37 -2.23 33.31 30.82
CA ALA A 37 -2.43 34.10 29.61
C ALA A 37 -1.18 34.23 28.71
N GLU A 38 0.00 34.28 29.31
CA GLU A 38 1.26 34.49 28.60
C GLU A 38 1.87 33.18 28.10
N THR A 39 1.45 32.04 28.66
CA THR A 39 2.03 30.73 28.31
C THR A 39 1.70 30.25 26.91
N GLY A 40 0.56 30.63 26.35
CA GLY A 40 0.15 30.25 24.99
C GLY A 40 1.16 30.71 23.94
N ALA A 41 1.70 31.93 24.09
CA ALA A 41 2.72 32.48 23.20
C ALA A 41 4.08 31.79 23.40
N LEU A 42 4.44 31.49 24.65
CA LEU A 42 5.73 30.90 25.01
C LEU A 42 5.86 29.44 24.53
N LEU A 43 4.74 28.72 24.45
CA LEU A 43 4.69 27.29 24.13
C LEU A 43 4.01 26.99 22.79
N ALA A 44 3.82 28.02 21.96
CA ALA A 44 3.12 27.91 20.69
C ALA A 44 3.70 26.79 19.80
N GLY A 45 2.84 25.86 19.38
CA GLY A 45 3.22 24.76 18.48
C GLY A 45 3.96 23.59 19.13
N ALA A 46 4.32 23.66 20.41
CA ALA A 46 4.94 22.55 21.14
C ALA A 46 3.89 21.58 21.72
N PRO A 47 4.19 20.28 21.83
CA PRO A 47 3.37 19.36 22.63
C PRO A 47 3.53 19.70 24.12
N VAL A 48 2.49 20.31 24.71
CA VAL A 48 2.52 20.77 26.11
C VAL A 48 2.00 19.69 27.05
N ILE A 49 2.73 19.42 28.13
CA ILE A 49 2.22 18.66 29.29
C ILE A 49 1.76 19.66 30.35
N VAL A 50 0.53 19.50 30.85
CA VAL A 50 0.03 20.32 31.97
C VAL A 50 0.11 19.53 33.26
N VAL A 51 0.74 20.11 34.26
CA VAL A 51 0.84 19.55 35.61
C VAL A 51 -0.09 20.34 36.53
N LEU A 52 -0.99 19.61 37.18
CA LEU A 52 -1.97 20.15 38.10
C LEU A 52 -1.49 19.99 39.55
N PRO A 53 -1.78 20.98 40.40
CA PRO A 53 -1.50 20.88 41.83
C PRO A 53 -2.45 19.87 42.47
N MET A 54 -1.93 18.98 43.31
CA MET A 54 -2.69 17.88 43.92
C MET A 54 -3.92 18.35 44.73
N GLU A 55 -3.97 19.60 45.18
CA GLU A 55 -5.13 20.19 45.86
C GLU A 55 -6.36 20.36 44.94
N LEU A 56 -6.19 20.28 43.62
CA LEU A 56 -7.33 20.19 42.69
C LEU A 56 -7.93 18.79 42.65
N LEU A 57 -7.21 17.78 43.14
CA LEU A 57 -7.46 16.38 42.90
C LEU A 57 -7.70 15.64 44.22
N SER A 58 -8.35 14.50 44.14
CA SER A 58 -8.41 13.51 45.22
C SER A 58 -7.79 12.21 44.75
N SER A 59 -6.99 11.56 45.59
CA SER A 59 -6.37 10.27 45.29
C SER A 59 -7.08 9.15 46.02
N CYS A 60 -7.40 8.09 45.30
CA CYS A 60 -8.04 6.89 45.87
C CYS A 60 -7.32 5.63 45.36
N GLN A 61 -7.43 4.53 46.11
CA GLN A 61 -6.89 3.24 45.69
C GLN A 61 -8.03 2.32 45.27
N VAL A 62 -7.98 1.89 44.01
CA VAL A 62 -8.90 0.89 43.47
C VAL A 62 -8.39 -0.49 43.90
N PRO A 63 -9.21 -1.29 44.59
CA PRO A 63 -8.85 -2.65 44.96
C PRO A 63 -8.67 -3.54 43.70
N ALA A 64 -8.05 -4.70 43.89
CA ALA A 64 -7.89 -5.66 42.81
C ALA A 64 -9.25 -6.23 42.40
N ILE A 65 -9.71 -5.87 41.20
CA ILE A 65 -10.98 -6.35 40.65
C ILE A 65 -10.70 -7.59 39.78
N PRO A 66 -11.37 -8.74 40.03
CA PRO A 66 -11.16 -9.95 39.26
C PRO A 66 -11.56 -9.75 37.79
N GLY A 67 -10.70 -10.21 36.87
CA GLY A 67 -10.97 -10.22 35.43
C GLY A 67 -9.83 -9.64 34.57
N ARG A 68 -9.69 -10.17 33.36
CA ARG A 68 -8.61 -9.78 32.42
C ARG A 68 -8.81 -8.38 31.81
N LYS A 69 -10.05 -7.89 31.76
CA LYS A 69 -10.42 -6.54 31.30
C LYS A 69 -11.48 -5.97 32.23
N VAL A 70 -11.06 -5.05 33.10
CA VAL A 70 -11.95 -4.38 34.04
C VAL A 70 -12.52 -3.13 33.36
N SER A 71 -13.84 -2.97 33.37
CA SER A 71 -14.50 -1.77 32.83
C SER A 71 -14.25 -0.56 33.73
N ARG A 72 -14.36 0.65 33.18
CA ARG A 72 -14.25 1.90 33.99
C ARG A 72 -15.38 2.00 35.01
N GLU A 73 -16.57 1.55 34.66
CA GLU A 73 -17.72 1.50 35.56
C GLU A 73 -17.46 0.61 36.77
N ALA A 74 -16.93 -0.61 36.57
CA ALA A 74 -16.57 -1.50 37.68
C ALA A 74 -15.51 -0.88 38.60
N MET A 75 -14.55 -0.14 38.04
CA MET A 75 -13.57 0.62 38.84
C MET A 75 -14.21 1.80 39.57
N GLY A 76 -15.20 2.47 38.97
CA GLY A 76 -15.97 3.54 39.60
C GLY A 76 -16.76 3.05 40.81
N TYR A 77 -17.56 1.99 40.64
CA TYR A 77 -18.33 1.39 41.73
C TYR A 77 -17.45 0.94 42.91
N ALA A 78 -16.26 0.40 42.63
CA ALA A 78 -15.32 0.01 43.69
C ALA A 78 -14.75 1.20 44.49
N LEU A 79 -14.88 2.43 43.99
CA LEU A 79 -14.45 3.65 44.66
C LEU A 79 -15.59 4.40 45.33
N GLU A 80 -16.85 4.02 45.12
CA GLU A 80 -18.02 4.78 45.60
C GLU A 80 -17.98 5.02 47.11
N GLU A 81 -17.61 4.00 47.90
CA GLU A 81 -17.50 4.11 49.35
C GLU A 81 -16.31 4.98 49.82
N GLN A 82 -15.30 5.20 48.97
CA GLN A 82 -14.13 6.02 49.30
C GLN A 82 -14.32 7.50 48.95
N LEU A 83 -15.36 7.83 48.17
CA LEU A 83 -15.57 9.17 47.64
C LEU A 83 -16.66 9.88 48.45
N ALA A 84 -16.38 11.12 48.86
CA ALA A 84 -17.36 11.98 49.53
C ALA A 84 -18.40 12.58 48.57
N THR A 85 -18.23 12.38 47.26
CA THR A 85 -19.01 13.02 46.20
C THR A 85 -19.51 11.94 45.22
N PRO A 86 -20.74 12.06 44.68
CA PRO A 86 -21.29 11.07 43.75
C PRO A 86 -20.41 10.87 42.50
N LEU A 87 -20.34 9.61 42.04
CA LEU A 87 -19.54 9.22 40.87
C LEU A 87 -19.90 10.02 39.60
N ASP A 88 -21.18 10.31 39.40
CA ASP A 88 -21.69 11.00 38.19
C ASP A 88 -21.17 12.44 38.06
N THR A 89 -20.78 13.05 39.17
CA THR A 89 -20.23 14.41 39.23
C THR A 89 -18.70 14.46 39.17
N LEU A 90 -18.04 13.30 39.07
CA LEU A 90 -16.58 13.19 39.12
C LEU A 90 -16.02 12.67 37.79
N HIS A 91 -14.93 13.29 37.36
CA HIS A 91 -14.04 12.73 36.36
C HIS A 91 -12.99 11.86 37.05
N LEU A 92 -12.97 10.57 36.70
CA LEU A 92 -12.02 9.60 37.23
C LEU A 92 -10.98 9.20 36.18
N ALA A 93 -9.70 9.27 36.57
CA ALA A 93 -8.57 8.73 35.80
C ALA A 93 -7.86 7.64 36.60
N TYR A 94 -7.39 6.61 35.90
CA TYR A 94 -6.82 5.42 36.54
C TYR A 94 -5.40 5.15 36.07
N SER A 95 -4.56 4.63 36.96
CA SER A 95 -3.23 4.10 36.63
C SER A 95 -3.33 2.72 35.97
N SER A 96 -2.19 2.22 35.50
CA SER A 96 -2.01 0.79 35.24
C SER A 96 -2.15 -0.01 36.54
N ALA A 97 -2.52 -1.29 36.41
CA ALA A 97 -2.55 -2.20 37.54
C ALA A 97 -1.13 -2.49 38.05
N ASP A 98 -0.97 -2.52 39.36
CA ASP A 98 0.24 -3.00 40.03
C ASP A 98 0.35 -4.54 39.95
N VAL A 99 1.41 -5.10 40.53
CA VAL A 99 1.65 -6.56 40.59
C VAL A 99 0.51 -7.29 41.31
N GLN A 100 -0.19 -6.62 42.23
CA GLN A 100 -1.31 -7.17 42.99
C GLN A 100 -2.67 -6.94 42.31
N GLY A 101 -2.70 -6.29 41.15
CA GLY A 101 -3.93 -5.95 40.43
C GLY A 101 -4.65 -4.69 40.93
N ARG A 102 -4.10 -3.98 41.92
CA ARG A 102 -4.63 -2.71 42.44
C ARG A 102 -4.26 -1.57 41.49
N ARG A 103 -5.04 -0.49 41.51
CA ARG A 103 -4.78 0.72 40.70
C ARG A 103 -4.90 1.96 41.57
N GLN A 104 -4.16 3.00 41.20
CA GLN A 104 -4.37 4.33 41.74
C GLN A 104 -5.40 5.06 40.87
N ALA A 105 -6.31 5.79 41.50
CA ALA A 105 -7.25 6.67 40.83
C ALA A 105 -7.04 8.12 41.27
N LEU A 106 -7.24 9.02 40.32
CA LEU A 106 -7.35 10.46 40.55
C LEU A 106 -8.78 10.88 40.21
N ALA A 107 -9.39 11.62 41.13
CA ALA A 107 -10.72 12.18 41.01
C ALA A 107 -10.65 13.72 40.98
N ILE A 108 -11.44 14.32 40.10
CA ILE A 108 -11.68 15.76 40.03
C ILE A 108 -13.15 15.99 39.71
N GLU A 109 -13.74 17.04 40.25
CA GLU A 109 -15.10 17.44 39.92
C GLU A 109 -15.24 17.72 38.41
N GLN A 110 -16.27 17.13 37.79
CA GLN A 110 -16.48 17.12 36.35
C GLN A 110 -16.61 18.54 35.78
N ASP A 111 -17.37 19.41 36.45
CA ASP A 111 -17.57 20.80 36.02
C ASP A 111 -16.27 21.61 36.09
N ARG A 112 -15.54 21.47 37.20
CA ARG A 112 -14.24 22.12 37.39
C ARG A 112 -13.21 21.63 36.37
N TRP A 113 -13.22 20.35 36.04
CA TRP A 113 -12.39 19.78 34.99
C TRP A 113 -12.70 20.36 33.60
N GLN A 114 -13.99 20.49 33.26
CA GLN A 114 -14.41 21.09 31.99
C GLN A 114 -14.05 22.58 31.91
N CYS A 115 -14.28 23.35 32.98
CA CYS A 115 -13.88 24.75 33.08
C CYS A 115 -12.38 24.91 32.89
N LEU A 116 -11.57 24.06 33.54
CA LEU A 116 -10.12 24.08 33.41
C LEU A 116 -9.66 23.78 31.97
N LEU A 117 -10.20 22.73 31.34
CA LEU A 117 -9.86 22.42 29.95
C LEU A 117 -10.26 23.54 28.99
N LYS A 118 -11.42 24.17 29.21
CA LYS A 118 -11.87 25.32 28.43
C LYS A 118 -10.92 26.51 28.59
N LEU A 119 -10.54 26.83 29.83
CA LEU A 119 -9.58 27.91 30.13
C LEU A 119 -8.24 27.67 29.43
N LEU A 120 -7.69 26.45 29.50
CA LEU A 120 -6.45 26.09 28.81
C LEU A 120 -6.57 26.30 27.29
N LEU A 121 -7.67 25.84 26.69
CA LEU A 121 -7.93 26.00 25.26
C LEU A 121 -8.08 27.47 24.85
N GLU A 122 -8.74 28.29 25.67
CA GLU A 122 -8.89 29.74 25.45
C GLU A 122 -7.55 30.47 25.47
N GLN A 123 -6.59 30.01 26.27
CA GLN A 123 -5.22 30.51 26.28
C GLN A 123 -4.33 29.86 25.19
N GLY A 124 -4.91 29.09 24.26
CA GLY A 124 -4.19 28.47 23.16
C GLY A 124 -3.39 27.22 23.52
N LEU A 125 -3.61 26.65 24.71
CA LEU A 125 -2.98 25.41 25.17
C LEU A 125 -3.88 24.20 24.91
N ASP A 126 -3.45 23.27 24.05
CA ASP A 126 -4.06 21.95 23.89
C ASP A 126 -3.12 20.87 24.48
N PRO A 127 -3.25 20.53 25.78
CA PRO A 127 -2.27 19.68 26.47
C PRO A 127 -2.25 18.25 25.95
N VAL A 128 -1.08 17.71 25.61
CA VAL A 128 -0.97 16.31 25.17
C VAL A 128 -1.31 15.33 26.30
N ALA A 129 -0.94 15.69 27.52
CA ALA A 129 -1.26 14.97 28.75
C ALA A 129 -1.52 15.97 29.88
N VAL A 130 -2.36 15.58 30.83
CA VAL A 130 -2.59 16.35 32.07
C VAL A 130 -2.30 15.43 33.25
N GLN A 131 -1.35 15.80 34.11
CA GLN A 131 -0.85 14.95 35.19
C GLN A 131 -0.93 15.66 36.53
N ALA A 132 -0.97 14.92 37.64
CA ALA A 132 -0.82 15.50 38.98
C ALA A 132 0.66 15.69 39.32
N ASP A 133 1.01 16.75 40.05
CA ASP A 133 2.37 17.00 40.53
C ASP A 133 2.88 15.87 41.44
N ALA A 134 2.13 15.51 42.49
CA ALA A 134 2.49 14.44 43.42
C ALA A 134 2.69 13.08 42.73
N ASP A 135 1.88 12.79 41.70
CA ASP A 135 2.00 11.55 40.93
C ASP A 135 3.21 11.54 40.00
N ARG A 136 3.58 12.70 39.44
CA ARG A 136 4.71 12.82 38.51
C ARG A 136 6.06 12.63 39.21
N LEU A 137 6.14 12.87 40.51
CA LEU A 137 7.43 12.96 41.23
C LEU A 137 8.02 11.62 41.67
N PHE A 138 7.19 10.64 42.05
CA PHE A 138 7.66 9.49 42.82
C PHE A 138 7.18 8.15 42.32
N ALA A 139 8.12 7.22 42.13
CA ALA A 139 7.80 5.80 41.98
C ALA A 139 7.77 5.07 43.33
N ALA A 140 8.72 5.38 44.21
CA ALA A 140 8.81 4.85 45.56
C ALA A 140 8.25 5.87 46.58
N PRO A 141 7.79 5.44 47.76
CA PRO A 141 7.34 6.31 48.84
C PRO A 141 8.30 7.46 49.16
N ALA A 142 7.86 8.69 48.93
CA ALA A 142 8.65 9.89 49.19
C ALA A 142 7.78 11.14 49.34
N ALA A 143 8.39 12.18 49.92
CA ALA A 143 7.83 13.52 50.03
C ALA A 143 8.81 14.55 49.46
N LEU A 144 8.29 15.59 48.81
CA LEU A 144 9.06 16.71 48.22
C LEU A 144 8.48 18.03 48.68
N TRP A 145 9.35 18.91 49.17
CA TRP A 145 9.01 20.31 49.38
C TRP A 145 9.00 21.05 48.04
N LEU A 146 7.86 21.63 47.68
CA LEU A 146 7.70 22.41 46.46
C LEU A 146 6.78 23.61 46.73
N GLU A 147 7.23 24.83 46.42
CA GLU A 147 6.41 26.05 46.48
C GLU A 147 5.64 26.24 47.81
N GLY A 148 6.28 25.96 48.95
CA GLY A 148 5.68 26.20 50.28
C GLY A 148 4.83 25.07 50.83
N ARG A 149 4.84 23.89 50.22
CA ARG A 149 4.06 22.72 50.63
C ARG A 149 4.82 21.41 50.43
N TRP A 150 4.37 20.36 51.11
CA TRP A 150 4.85 19.00 50.93
C TRP A 150 3.94 18.25 49.95
N LEU A 151 4.53 17.70 48.90
CA LEU A 151 3.90 16.73 48.01
C LEU A 151 4.32 15.33 48.45
N LEU A 152 3.36 14.47 48.75
CA LEU A 152 3.57 13.09 49.16
C LEU A 152 3.03 12.15 48.09
N GLY A 153 3.77 11.08 47.81
CA GLY A 153 3.35 10.07 46.86
C GLY A 153 4.32 8.90 46.74
N GLY A 154 4.04 8.04 45.77
CA GLY A 154 4.79 6.82 45.52
C GLY A 154 3.91 5.57 45.70
N ALA A 155 4.47 4.42 45.33
CA ALA A 155 3.76 3.14 45.46
C ALA A 155 3.22 2.94 46.89
N ASP A 156 1.98 2.47 47.01
CA ASP A 156 1.28 2.20 48.27
C ASP A 156 0.99 3.41 49.18
N LEU A 157 1.27 4.63 48.72
CA LEU A 157 0.86 5.86 49.41
C LEU A 157 -0.24 6.60 48.63
N PRO A 158 -1.23 7.17 49.33
CA PRO A 158 -2.14 8.11 48.70
C PRO A 158 -1.36 9.35 48.26
N LEU A 159 -1.67 9.85 47.06
CA LEU A 159 -1.10 11.09 46.57
C LEU A 159 -1.74 12.26 47.31
N MET A 160 -0.93 13.16 47.89
CA MET A 160 -1.44 14.23 48.72
C MET A 160 -0.53 15.47 48.67
N ALA A 161 -1.15 16.64 48.77
CA ALA A 161 -0.46 17.87 49.16
C ALA A 161 -0.75 18.16 50.65
N ALA A 162 0.29 18.47 51.41
CA ALA A 162 0.22 18.74 52.83
C ALA A 162 0.94 20.03 53.21
N THR A 163 0.42 20.72 54.21
CA THR A 163 1.11 21.83 54.88
C THR A 163 2.21 21.28 55.80
N ASP A 164 3.16 22.11 56.24
CA ASP A 164 4.20 21.70 57.20
C ASP A 164 3.62 21.05 58.47
N ALA A 165 2.54 21.60 59.02
CA ALA A 165 1.89 21.04 60.20
C ALA A 165 1.33 19.63 59.95
N MET A 166 0.69 19.43 58.79
CA MET A 166 0.14 18.13 58.41
C MET A 166 1.24 17.12 58.06
N ALA A 167 2.29 17.57 57.37
CA ALA A 167 3.48 16.78 57.09
C ALA A 167 4.17 16.30 58.36
N ASN A 168 4.30 17.16 59.39
CA ASN A 168 4.83 16.79 60.70
C ASN A 168 3.98 15.73 61.40
N ALA A 169 2.65 15.82 61.33
CA ALA A 169 1.77 14.82 61.90
C ALA A 169 1.84 13.48 61.13
N LEU A 170 1.96 13.54 59.80
CA LEU A 170 2.07 12.37 58.94
C LEU A 170 3.41 11.65 59.08
N SER A 171 4.52 12.38 59.26
CA SER A 171 5.85 11.78 59.42
C SER A 171 5.97 10.87 60.63
N GLN A 172 5.15 11.11 61.66
CA GLN A 172 5.08 10.27 62.87
C GLN A 172 4.26 8.98 62.68
N ARG A 173 3.38 8.95 61.67
CA ARG A 173 2.43 7.85 61.42
C ARG A 173 2.79 6.98 60.23
N LEU A 174 3.53 7.54 59.28
CA LEU A 174 3.95 6.84 58.06
C LEU A 174 5.23 6.05 58.29
N ALA A 175 5.42 5.01 57.48
CA ALA A 175 6.68 4.28 57.45
C ALA A 175 7.84 5.23 57.07
N PRO A 176 9.08 4.92 57.50
CA PRO A 176 10.25 5.72 57.14
C PRO A 176 10.36 5.88 55.61
N MET A 177 10.40 7.12 55.14
CA MET A 177 10.50 7.46 53.72
C MET A 177 11.42 8.67 53.51
N SER A 178 11.81 8.92 52.25
CA SER A 178 12.66 10.07 51.92
C SER A 178 11.85 11.37 51.89
N TRP A 179 12.26 12.33 52.70
CA TRP A 179 11.73 13.69 52.75
C TRP A 179 12.73 14.63 52.10
N GLN A 180 12.42 15.06 50.89
CA GLN A 180 13.34 15.76 50.01
C GLN A 180 13.02 17.25 49.97
N ALA A 181 14.05 18.09 50.06
CA ALA A 181 13.90 19.54 49.88
C ALA A 181 15.17 20.14 49.25
N ASP A 182 15.00 21.19 48.46
CA ASP A 182 16.11 22.00 47.94
C ASP A 182 16.63 22.99 48.99
N VAL A 183 15.72 23.52 49.80
CA VAL A 183 16.00 24.38 50.96
C VAL A 183 15.96 23.55 52.25
N PRO A 184 16.88 23.78 53.21
CA PRO A 184 16.84 23.10 54.50
C PRO A 184 15.50 23.33 55.22
N ASN A 185 14.78 22.24 55.51
CA ASN A 185 13.55 22.24 56.29
C ASN A 185 13.70 21.23 57.45
N GLN A 186 13.00 21.42 58.56
CA GLN A 186 13.08 20.58 59.76
C GLN A 186 12.75 19.10 59.47
N LEU A 187 11.86 18.86 58.52
CA LEU A 187 11.47 17.50 58.09
C LEU A 187 12.38 16.91 57.02
N SER A 188 13.21 17.73 56.34
CA SER A 188 14.02 17.26 55.23
C SER A 188 15.15 16.35 55.72
N ASN A 189 15.22 15.13 55.17
CA ASN A 189 16.30 14.18 55.44
C ASN A 189 17.21 13.96 54.23
N GLN A 190 16.82 14.45 53.05
CA GLN A 190 17.58 14.37 51.82
C GLN A 190 17.55 15.72 51.11
N ARG A 191 18.73 16.23 50.76
CA ARG A 191 18.86 17.46 49.98
C ARG A 191 18.86 17.14 48.48
N ILE A 192 18.18 17.96 47.71
CA ILE A 192 18.15 17.90 46.25
C ILE A 192 18.60 19.24 45.66
N ASP A 193 19.00 19.24 44.38
CA ASP A 193 19.50 20.46 43.72
C ASP A 193 18.38 21.45 43.38
N SER A 194 17.24 20.95 42.89
CA SER A 194 16.08 21.78 42.55
C SER A 194 14.79 20.94 42.56
N ALA A 195 13.80 21.39 43.34
CA ALA A 195 12.48 20.76 43.38
C ALA A 195 11.74 20.89 42.03
N ILE A 196 11.87 22.05 41.37
CA ILE A 196 11.26 22.32 40.06
C ILE A 196 11.89 21.44 38.98
N ALA A 197 13.22 21.29 38.96
CA ALA A 197 13.88 20.41 37.99
C ALA A 197 13.38 18.97 38.12
N ARG A 198 13.19 18.48 39.35
CA ARG A 198 12.65 17.14 39.61
C ARG A 198 11.21 16.97 39.13
N LEU A 199 10.39 18.01 39.24
CA LEU A 199 9.04 18.02 38.67
C LEU A 199 9.08 17.96 37.13
N ILE A 200 9.97 18.72 36.51
CA ILE A 200 10.14 18.76 35.05
C ILE A 200 10.62 17.42 34.52
N ASP A 201 11.63 16.80 35.15
CA ASP A 201 12.14 15.49 34.79
C ASP A 201 11.02 14.44 34.89
N GLY A 202 10.34 14.41 36.04
CA GLY A 202 9.21 13.55 36.32
C GLY A 202 9.49 12.05 36.16
N ARG A 203 8.48 11.23 36.44
CA ARG A 203 8.51 9.79 36.18
C ARG A 203 7.71 9.43 34.93
N PRO A 204 8.18 8.46 34.13
CA PRO A 204 7.35 7.86 33.10
C PRO A 204 6.18 7.09 33.75
N GLY A 205 4.99 7.17 33.15
CA GLY A 205 3.82 6.41 33.62
C GLY A 205 2.96 7.12 34.66
N ALA A 206 3.13 8.44 34.85
CA ALA A 206 2.15 9.24 35.59
C ALA A 206 0.75 9.13 34.97
N ILE A 207 -0.26 9.15 35.83
CA ILE A 207 -1.68 9.06 35.49
C ILE A 207 -2.06 10.28 34.67
N ASP A 208 -2.38 10.03 33.41
CA ASP A 208 -2.96 11.05 32.55
C ASP A 208 -4.45 11.22 32.87
N LEU A 209 -4.86 12.43 33.22
CA LEU A 209 -6.25 12.81 33.43
C LEU A 209 -7.02 12.90 32.11
N ARG A 210 -6.36 13.00 30.95
CA ARG A 210 -7.02 12.98 29.62
C ARG A 210 -7.40 11.55 29.19
N GLN A 211 -8.21 10.88 30.01
CA GLN A 211 -8.76 9.56 29.75
C GLN A 211 -10.28 9.59 29.53
N GLY A 212 -10.84 8.49 29.00
CA GLY A 212 -12.28 8.35 28.81
C GLY A 212 -12.85 9.40 27.86
N ALA A 213 -13.91 10.09 28.29
CA ALA A 213 -14.56 11.16 27.53
C ALA A 213 -13.63 12.36 27.26
N SER A 214 -12.65 12.59 28.14
CA SER A 214 -11.68 13.69 28.06
C SER A 214 -10.45 13.34 27.21
N ARG A 215 -10.42 12.14 26.62
CA ARG A 215 -9.31 11.70 25.77
C ARG A 215 -9.23 12.59 24.54
N ARG A 216 -8.03 13.09 24.26
CA ARG A 216 -7.77 13.87 23.04
C ARG A 216 -8.16 13.03 21.83
N ARG A 217 -9.30 13.36 21.23
CA ARG A 217 -9.76 12.72 20.00
C ARG A 217 -8.85 13.24 18.89
N ARG A 218 -7.74 12.53 18.64
CA ARG A 218 -6.94 12.81 17.44
C ARG A 218 -7.94 12.78 16.28
N ARG A 219 -8.10 13.91 15.60
CA ARG A 219 -8.71 13.96 14.28
C ARG A 219 -7.83 13.07 13.41
N SER A 220 -8.11 11.77 13.39
CA SER A 220 -7.57 10.91 12.36
C SER A 220 -8.04 11.53 11.06
N LEU A 221 -7.09 11.83 10.15
CA LEU A 221 -7.50 12.14 8.79
C LEU A 221 -8.46 11.02 8.38
N PRO A 222 -9.68 11.35 7.92
CA PRO A 222 -10.66 10.34 7.63
C PRO A 222 -10.07 9.49 6.51
N TRP A 223 -9.62 8.29 6.85
CA TRP A 223 -9.13 7.26 5.93
C TRP A 223 -10.10 7.05 4.76
N GLN A 224 -11.38 7.35 4.97
CA GLN A 224 -12.42 7.45 3.95
C GLN A 224 -12.07 8.40 2.80
N ARG A 225 -11.42 9.54 3.05
CA ARG A 225 -10.93 10.45 1.99
C ARG A 225 -9.76 9.87 1.21
N ALA A 226 -8.86 9.14 1.88
CA ALA A 226 -7.78 8.44 1.20
C ALA A 226 -8.32 7.31 0.30
N LEU A 227 -9.28 6.51 0.80
CA LEU A 227 -9.98 5.50 0.01
C LEU A 227 -10.76 6.09 -1.15
N ALA A 228 -11.45 7.22 -0.94
CA ALA A 228 -12.16 7.91 -2.01
C ALA A 228 -11.19 8.38 -3.11
N GLY A 229 -10.00 8.87 -2.72
CA GLY A 229 -8.92 9.22 -3.66
C GLY A 229 -8.46 8.02 -4.50
N VAL A 230 -8.19 6.87 -3.86
CA VAL A 230 -7.78 5.64 -4.56
C VAL A 230 -8.87 5.15 -5.50
N ALA A 231 -10.14 5.16 -5.07
CA ALA A 231 -11.27 4.76 -5.91
C ALA A 231 -11.42 5.67 -7.14
N MET A 232 -11.25 6.98 -6.97
CA MET A 232 -11.32 7.95 -8.07
C MET A 232 -10.20 7.74 -9.09
N ILE A 233 -8.97 7.47 -8.62
CA ILE A 233 -7.84 7.13 -9.51
C ILE A 233 -8.13 5.84 -10.29
N GLY A 234 -8.69 4.81 -9.63
CA GLY A 234 -9.07 3.56 -10.30
C GLY A 234 -10.13 3.75 -11.38
N LEU A 235 -11.15 4.58 -11.12
CA LEU A 235 -12.17 4.92 -12.11
C LEU A 235 -11.59 5.67 -13.31
N LEU A 236 -10.72 6.65 -13.06
CA LEU A 236 -10.06 7.41 -14.14
C LEU A 236 -9.18 6.50 -15.01
N ALA A 237 -8.42 5.59 -14.40
CA ALA A 237 -7.63 4.60 -15.14
C ALA A 237 -8.51 3.70 -16.03
N GLY A 238 -9.63 3.21 -15.49
CA GLY A 238 -10.58 2.39 -16.25
C GLY A 238 -11.20 3.12 -17.44
N VAL A 239 -11.50 4.42 -17.29
CA VAL A 239 -12.02 5.25 -18.40
C VAL A 239 -10.97 5.45 -19.49
N VAL A 240 -9.71 5.70 -19.12
CA VAL A 240 -8.61 5.84 -20.08
C VAL A 240 -8.42 4.55 -20.88
N ASP A 241 -8.46 3.38 -20.23
CA ASP A 241 -8.33 2.10 -20.92
C ASP A 241 -9.49 1.82 -21.87
N GLN A 242 -10.74 2.14 -21.48
CA GLN A 242 -11.91 2.05 -22.35
C GLN A 242 -11.79 2.93 -23.60
N LEU A 243 -11.37 4.19 -23.43
CA LEU A 243 -11.16 5.12 -24.55
C LEU A 243 -10.05 4.63 -25.48
N ARG A 244 -8.96 4.11 -24.92
CA ARG A 244 -7.83 3.57 -25.70
C ARG A 244 -8.27 2.35 -26.50
N ALA A 245 -9.00 1.43 -25.87
CA ALA A 245 -9.53 0.24 -26.55
C ALA A 245 -10.49 0.62 -27.67
N ALA A 246 -11.42 1.56 -27.43
CA ALA A 246 -12.34 2.06 -28.44
C ALA A 246 -11.61 2.71 -29.63
N TRP A 247 -10.59 3.51 -29.35
CA TRP A 247 -9.78 4.17 -30.38
C TRP A 247 -9.01 3.16 -31.25
N VAL A 248 -8.37 2.17 -30.62
CA VAL A 248 -7.66 1.09 -31.34
C VAL A 248 -8.64 0.30 -32.22
N GLN A 249 -9.82 -0.03 -31.69
CA GLN A 249 -10.84 -0.77 -32.43
C GLN A 249 -11.33 0.01 -33.65
N GLN A 250 -11.59 1.32 -33.49
CA GLN A 250 -12.00 2.20 -34.58
C GLN A 250 -10.91 2.30 -35.65
N ARG A 251 -9.63 2.42 -35.23
CA ARG A 251 -8.50 2.48 -36.16
C ARG A 251 -8.30 1.18 -36.92
N ALA A 252 -8.44 0.03 -36.24
CA ALA A 252 -8.37 -1.29 -36.88
C ALA A 252 -9.48 -1.48 -37.92
N ASN A 253 -10.70 -1.03 -37.62
CA ASN A 253 -11.82 -1.12 -38.55
C ASN A 253 -11.63 -0.23 -39.79
N GLN A 254 -11.13 0.99 -39.62
CA GLN A 254 -10.78 1.87 -40.74
C GLN A 254 -9.73 1.23 -41.65
N LEU A 255 -8.62 0.73 -41.07
CA LEU A 255 -7.56 0.08 -41.83
C LEU A 255 -8.04 -1.19 -42.55
N ARG A 256 -8.92 -1.98 -41.91
CA ARG A 256 -9.54 -3.15 -42.56
C ARG A 256 -10.40 -2.75 -43.75
N ALA A 257 -11.23 -1.71 -43.61
CA ALA A 257 -12.06 -1.22 -44.71
C ALA A 257 -11.20 -0.70 -45.88
N ASP A 258 -10.16 0.08 -45.59
CA ASP A 258 -9.24 0.59 -46.61
C ASP A 258 -8.50 -0.55 -47.33
N ASN A 259 -7.99 -1.53 -46.58
CA ASN A 259 -7.33 -2.70 -47.15
C ASN A 259 -8.29 -3.53 -48.01
N GLN A 260 -9.55 -3.70 -47.61
CA GLN A 260 -10.55 -4.40 -48.41
C GLN A 260 -10.81 -3.67 -49.73
N LEU A 261 -10.96 -2.34 -49.70
CA LEU A 261 -11.15 -1.55 -50.92
C LEU A 261 -9.94 -1.61 -51.85
N GLN A 262 -8.73 -1.55 -51.31
CA GLN A 262 -7.51 -1.71 -52.12
C GLN A 262 -7.39 -3.10 -52.72
N PHE A 263 -7.70 -4.15 -51.94
CA PHE A 263 -7.67 -5.53 -52.42
C PHE A 263 -8.68 -5.77 -53.55
N GLN A 264 -9.90 -5.22 -53.42
CA GLN A 264 -10.93 -5.30 -54.46
C GLN A 264 -10.52 -4.62 -55.77
N ARG A 265 -9.73 -3.54 -55.70
CA ARG A 265 -9.19 -2.88 -56.90
C ARG A 265 -8.17 -3.73 -57.63
N TRP A 266 -7.35 -4.50 -56.91
CA TRP A 266 -6.28 -5.30 -57.50
C TRP A 266 -6.73 -6.70 -57.92
N ALA A 267 -7.76 -7.26 -57.28
CA ALA A 267 -8.28 -8.61 -57.58
C ALA A 267 -9.82 -8.64 -57.69
N PRO A 268 -10.40 -8.03 -58.74
CA PRO A 268 -11.85 -8.07 -58.97
C PRO A 268 -12.33 -9.52 -59.19
N GLY A 269 -13.33 -9.95 -58.41
CA GLY A 269 -13.93 -11.29 -58.48
C GLY A 269 -13.53 -12.26 -57.35
N HIS A 270 -12.54 -11.91 -56.52
CA HIS A 270 -12.20 -12.69 -55.33
C HIS A 270 -12.88 -12.08 -54.09
N ALA A 271 -13.69 -12.88 -53.39
CA ALA A 271 -14.35 -12.44 -52.16
C ALA A 271 -13.30 -12.15 -51.07
N GLY A 272 -12.97 -10.87 -50.90
CA GLY A 272 -12.02 -10.40 -49.89
C GLY A 272 -12.47 -10.83 -48.49
N GLY A 273 -11.72 -11.76 -47.89
CA GLY A 273 -12.01 -12.31 -46.57
C GLY A 273 -11.83 -13.83 -46.45
N SER A 274 -11.61 -14.56 -47.55
CA SER A 274 -11.23 -15.97 -47.45
C SER A 274 -9.80 -16.08 -46.94
N ASP A 275 -9.66 -16.61 -45.72
CA ASP A 275 -8.41 -16.96 -45.03
C ASP A 275 -7.30 -17.31 -46.03
N LEU A 276 -6.31 -16.42 -46.18
CA LEU A 276 -5.15 -16.63 -47.05
C LEU A 276 -4.44 -17.95 -46.70
N SER A 277 -4.48 -18.32 -45.42
CA SER A 277 -4.06 -19.62 -44.90
C SER A 277 -4.80 -20.79 -45.58
N ARG A 278 -6.13 -20.72 -45.73
CA ARG A 278 -6.92 -21.75 -46.44
C ARG A 278 -6.64 -21.80 -47.94
N LEU A 279 -6.39 -20.66 -48.57
CA LEU A 279 -5.99 -20.61 -50.00
C LEU A 279 -4.58 -21.19 -50.20
N VAL A 280 -3.65 -20.91 -49.29
CA VAL A 280 -2.30 -21.48 -49.29
C VAL A 280 -2.33 -22.99 -49.02
N GLU A 281 -3.19 -23.45 -48.10
CA GLU A 281 -3.39 -24.87 -47.84
C GLU A 281 -3.97 -25.59 -49.07
N ALA A 282 -4.97 -24.98 -49.72
CA ALA A 282 -5.59 -25.52 -50.93
C ALA A 282 -4.61 -25.56 -52.12
N LEU A 283 -3.77 -24.54 -52.28
CA LEU A 283 -2.70 -24.51 -53.30
C LEU A 283 -1.60 -25.52 -53.03
N ARG A 284 -1.26 -25.78 -51.75
CA ARG A 284 -0.31 -26.83 -51.37
C ARG A 284 -0.84 -28.24 -51.62
N GLN A 285 -2.16 -28.43 -51.57
CA GLN A 285 -2.80 -29.72 -51.78
C GLN A 285 -3.08 -30.05 -53.25
N GLN A 286 -2.88 -29.10 -54.19
CA GLN A 286 -2.93 -29.40 -55.62
C GLN A 286 -1.61 -30.06 -56.06
N PRO A 287 -1.64 -31.27 -56.66
CA PRO A 287 -0.44 -31.88 -57.22
C PRO A 287 0.08 -31.03 -58.41
N PRO A 288 1.39 -30.82 -58.54
CA PRO A 288 1.94 -30.01 -59.62
C PRO A 288 1.65 -30.68 -60.98
N PRO A 289 1.22 -29.92 -62.02
CA PRO A 289 1.02 -30.49 -63.35
C PRO A 289 2.38 -30.98 -63.90
N ALA A 290 2.39 -32.18 -64.48
CA ALA A 290 3.59 -32.82 -65.03
C ALA A 290 4.29 -31.90 -66.04
N THR A 291 5.54 -31.53 -65.74
CA THR A 291 6.35 -30.61 -66.57
C THR A 291 6.73 -31.25 -67.91
N ALA A 292 6.90 -30.43 -68.94
CA ALA A 292 7.21 -30.86 -70.32
C ALA A 292 8.44 -31.80 -70.42
N ILE A 293 9.36 -31.71 -69.47
CA ILE A 293 10.56 -32.55 -69.35
C ILE A 293 10.23 -33.96 -68.83
N GLN A 294 9.27 -34.11 -67.90
CA GLN A 294 8.81 -35.44 -67.45
C GLN A 294 8.07 -36.18 -68.57
N ARG A 295 7.36 -35.46 -69.45
CA ARG A 295 6.72 -36.03 -70.64
C ARG A 295 7.74 -36.51 -71.67
N LEU A 296 8.84 -35.78 -71.85
CA LEU A 296 9.96 -36.22 -72.70
C LEU A 296 10.66 -37.46 -72.12
N LEU A 297 10.74 -37.59 -70.79
CA LEU A 297 11.35 -38.75 -70.13
C LEU A 297 10.57 -40.05 -70.40
N VAL A 298 9.24 -39.99 -70.48
CA VAL A 298 8.39 -41.13 -70.87
C VAL A 298 8.66 -41.55 -72.32
N LEU A 299 8.80 -40.57 -73.21
CA LEU A 299 9.08 -40.81 -74.64
C LEU A 299 10.48 -41.40 -74.85
N ALA A 300 11.48 -40.88 -74.13
CA ALA A 300 12.84 -41.41 -74.13
C ALA A 300 12.90 -42.84 -73.56
N GLY A 301 12.15 -43.13 -72.49
CA GLY A 301 12.07 -44.46 -71.90
C GLY A 301 11.53 -45.53 -72.86
N GLN A 302 10.48 -45.22 -73.62
CA GLN A 302 9.90 -46.18 -74.56
C GLN A 302 10.75 -46.41 -75.83
N VAL A 303 11.52 -45.41 -76.27
CA VAL A 303 12.43 -45.57 -77.42
C VAL A 303 13.68 -46.36 -77.04
N VAL A 304 14.20 -46.21 -75.82
CA VAL A 304 15.32 -47.03 -75.32
C VAL A 304 14.94 -48.50 -75.21
N GLU A 305 13.70 -48.83 -74.83
CA GLU A 305 13.20 -50.22 -74.80
C GLU A 305 13.05 -50.85 -76.20
N THR A 306 13.03 -50.05 -77.27
CA THR A 306 12.93 -50.53 -78.67
C THR A 306 14.34 -50.82 -79.27
N GLY A 307 15.40 -50.48 -78.54
CA GLY A 307 16.76 -51.05 -78.67
C GLY A 307 17.62 -50.63 -79.86
N ASN A 308 17.02 -50.20 -80.98
CA ASN A 308 17.74 -49.96 -82.25
C ASN A 308 17.48 -48.58 -82.89
N LEU A 309 17.07 -47.60 -82.07
CA LEU A 309 16.74 -46.24 -82.49
C LEU A 309 17.60 -45.24 -81.71
N THR A 310 18.29 -44.34 -82.42
CA THR A 310 19.10 -43.27 -81.81
C THR A 310 18.43 -41.91 -82.01
N PHE A 311 18.35 -41.12 -80.94
CA PHE A 311 17.86 -39.75 -80.99
C PHE A 311 18.97 -38.80 -81.39
N GLU A 312 18.82 -38.08 -82.50
CA GLU A 312 19.80 -37.07 -82.92
C GLU A 312 19.42 -35.68 -82.41
N ARG A 313 18.12 -35.34 -82.38
CA ARG A 313 17.67 -34.01 -81.99
C ARG A 313 16.22 -34.01 -81.49
N ALA A 314 15.95 -33.28 -80.42
CA ALA A 314 14.59 -33.05 -79.90
C ALA A 314 14.37 -31.56 -79.64
N GLU A 315 13.32 -31.00 -80.24
CA GLU A 315 12.93 -29.60 -80.11
C GLU A 315 11.47 -29.48 -79.66
N LEU A 316 11.22 -28.63 -78.66
CA LEU A 316 9.88 -28.34 -78.17
C LEU A 316 9.29 -27.18 -78.97
N MET A 317 8.22 -27.45 -79.74
CA MET A 317 7.46 -26.39 -80.41
C MET A 317 6.26 -25.97 -79.55
N PRO A 318 6.06 -24.66 -79.28
CA PRO A 318 5.05 -24.16 -78.33
C PRO A 318 3.58 -24.49 -78.65
N ASP A 319 3.29 -24.87 -79.90
CA ASP A 319 1.94 -25.06 -80.45
C ASP A 319 1.66 -26.48 -80.97
N GLN A 320 2.70 -27.30 -81.21
CA GLN A 320 2.57 -28.63 -81.83
C GLN A 320 3.23 -29.78 -81.04
N GLY A 321 3.82 -29.49 -79.87
CA GLY A 321 4.44 -30.49 -79.01
C GLY A 321 5.91 -30.76 -79.33
N TRP A 322 6.41 -31.95 -78.96
CA TRP A 322 7.81 -32.31 -79.19
C TRP A 322 8.00 -32.80 -80.62
N ARG A 323 8.96 -32.20 -81.33
CA ARG A 323 9.49 -32.73 -82.59
C ARG A 323 10.80 -33.44 -82.30
N VAL A 324 10.90 -34.70 -82.67
CA VAL A 324 12.05 -35.54 -82.39
C VAL A 324 12.52 -36.21 -83.68
N GLU A 325 13.80 -36.06 -84.01
CA GLU A 325 14.46 -36.74 -85.12
C GLU A 325 15.11 -38.02 -84.61
N VAL A 326 14.69 -39.14 -85.21
CA VAL A 326 15.14 -40.48 -84.85
C VAL A 326 15.78 -41.15 -86.05
N THR A 327 16.94 -41.76 -85.84
CA THR A 327 17.64 -42.58 -86.82
C THR A 327 17.57 -44.05 -86.42
N GLY A 328 17.15 -44.90 -87.36
CA GLY A 328 16.93 -46.33 -87.14
C GLY A 328 17.54 -47.19 -88.26
N VAL A 329 17.86 -48.44 -87.94
CA VAL A 329 18.51 -49.35 -88.88
C VAL A 329 17.52 -49.92 -89.91
N ARG A 330 16.23 -50.04 -89.58
CA ARG A 330 15.18 -50.57 -90.48
C ARG A 330 13.83 -49.89 -90.25
N PHE A 331 12.98 -49.84 -91.29
CA PHE A 331 11.65 -49.22 -91.23
C PHE A 331 10.69 -49.93 -90.27
N ASP A 332 10.80 -51.26 -90.13
CA ASP A 332 10.01 -52.06 -89.18
C ASP A 332 10.09 -51.57 -87.73
N ASP A 333 11.20 -50.93 -87.35
CA ASP A 333 11.44 -50.50 -85.96
C ASP A 333 10.68 -49.20 -85.64
N LEU A 334 10.40 -48.36 -86.66
CA LEU A 334 9.55 -47.18 -86.55
C LEU A 334 8.06 -47.55 -86.49
N GLU A 335 7.66 -48.61 -87.19
CA GLU A 335 6.29 -49.12 -87.19
C GLU A 335 5.89 -49.69 -85.82
N ARG A 336 6.80 -50.42 -85.15
CA ARG A 336 6.60 -50.93 -83.78
C ARG A 336 6.48 -49.80 -82.74
N LEU A 337 7.18 -48.69 -82.95
CA LEU A 337 7.07 -47.51 -82.09
C LEU A 337 5.69 -46.84 -82.26
N ARG A 338 5.17 -46.76 -83.48
CA ARG A 338 3.83 -46.25 -83.79
C ARG A 338 2.71 -47.13 -83.21
N GLU A 339 2.86 -48.45 -83.24
CA GLU A 339 1.87 -49.37 -82.64
C GLU A 339 1.75 -49.20 -81.11
N ARG A 340 2.83 -48.81 -80.42
CA ARG A 340 2.83 -48.59 -78.96
C ARG A 340 2.44 -47.17 -78.55
N MET A 341 2.54 -46.21 -79.45
CA MET A 341 2.13 -44.81 -79.23
C MET A 341 1.25 -44.32 -80.39
N PRO A 342 -0.09 -44.49 -80.30
CA PRO A 342 -1.00 -44.14 -81.39
C PRO A 342 -1.12 -42.62 -81.65
N ASP A 343 -0.73 -41.77 -80.69
CA ASP A 343 -0.75 -40.30 -80.81
C ASP A 343 0.51 -39.72 -81.49
N LEU A 344 1.39 -40.59 -81.99
CA LEU A 344 2.65 -40.21 -82.60
C LEU A 344 2.50 -40.07 -84.12
N VAL A 345 2.68 -38.86 -84.63
CA VAL A 345 2.59 -38.57 -86.07
C VAL A 345 3.98 -38.63 -86.69
N VAL A 346 4.19 -39.59 -87.60
CA VAL A 346 5.43 -39.70 -88.38
C VAL A 346 5.33 -38.73 -89.55
N GLY A 347 6.23 -37.73 -89.62
CA GLY A 347 6.20 -36.69 -90.62
C GLY A 347 6.81 -37.13 -91.95
N HIS A 348 8.14 -37.08 -92.06
CA HIS A 348 8.89 -37.49 -93.24
C HIS A 348 9.94 -38.53 -92.83
N ALA A 349 9.95 -39.66 -93.53
CA ALA A 349 10.97 -40.70 -93.39
C ALA A 349 11.77 -40.78 -94.69
N ARG A 350 13.10 -40.70 -94.59
CA ARG A 350 14.02 -40.81 -95.73
C ARG A 350 15.02 -41.91 -95.44
N GLN A 351 15.17 -42.82 -96.40
CA GLN A 351 16.18 -43.87 -96.33
C GLN A 351 17.44 -43.37 -97.04
N ASP A 352 18.57 -43.41 -96.32
CA ASP A 352 19.90 -43.13 -96.85
C ASP A 352 20.78 -44.39 -96.70
N GLU A 353 21.97 -44.42 -97.32
CA GLU A 353 22.87 -45.59 -97.34
C GLU A 353 23.33 -46.06 -95.94
N GLN A 354 23.06 -45.29 -94.88
CA GLN A 354 23.41 -45.61 -93.49
C GLN A 354 22.21 -45.86 -92.55
N GLY A 355 20.97 -45.82 -93.04
CA GLY A 355 19.77 -46.11 -92.23
C GLY A 355 18.52 -45.32 -92.63
N VAL A 356 17.44 -45.49 -91.87
CA VAL A 356 16.19 -44.74 -92.01
C VAL A 356 16.17 -43.58 -91.02
N GLN A 357 16.15 -42.34 -91.51
CA GLN A 357 15.92 -41.17 -90.68
C GLN A 357 14.44 -40.77 -90.75
N ALA A 358 13.81 -40.52 -89.61
CA ALA A 358 12.42 -40.09 -89.55
C ALA A 358 12.21 -38.95 -88.53
N THR A 359 11.44 -37.95 -88.92
CA THR A 359 10.97 -36.90 -88.01
C THR A 359 9.63 -37.28 -87.41
N LEU A 360 9.55 -37.35 -86.09
CA LEU A 360 8.36 -37.70 -85.32
C LEU A 360 7.84 -36.47 -84.58
N THR A 361 6.53 -36.23 -84.62
CA THR A 361 5.86 -35.18 -83.85
C THR A 361 4.89 -35.81 -82.88
N TRP A 362 5.04 -35.48 -81.59
CA TRP A 362 4.19 -35.98 -80.52
C TRP A 362 3.64 -34.82 -79.69
N ALA A 363 2.33 -34.64 -79.79
CA ALA A 363 1.54 -33.73 -78.96
C ALA A 363 0.94 -34.57 -77.83
N GLY A 364 1.75 -34.91 -76.83
CA GLY A 364 1.37 -35.86 -75.78
C GLY A 364 -0.03 -35.62 -75.20
N GLY A 365 -0.89 -36.62 -75.39
CA GLY A 365 -2.21 -36.73 -74.77
C GLY A 365 -2.11 -36.63 -73.24
N ALA A 366 -3.16 -36.05 -72.67
CA ALA A 366 -3.23 -35.52 -71.30
C ALA A 366 -2.84 -36.49 -70.18
#